data_AF-A0A920B4F5-F1
#
_entry.id   AF-A0A920B4F5-F1
#
_cell.length_a   1.000
_cell.length_b   1.000
_cell.length_c   1.000
_cell.angle_alpha   90.00
_cell.angle_beta   90.00
_cell.angle_gamma   90.00
#
_symmetry.space_group_name_H-M   'P 1'
#
loop_
_entity.id
_entity.type
_entity.pdbx_description
1 polymer ?
#
loop_
_entity_poly.entity_id
_entity_poly.type
_entity_poly.pdbx_seq_one_letter_code
_entity_poly.pdbx_strand_id
1 'polypeptide(L)'
;MKYRGYGLQLSELISEGNLGLIQSLERFDPSKGFRLSTYAMWWIRASIQEYILHSWSLVKIGTTAAQKKLFFNLRSLKGKLKALDDGDLPPELVTEIADRLDVAENEVVDMNRRLAGHDHSLNNPYSADNEDEWINGIQDERDNHENAFIQRETNY
;
A
#
# COMPACT_ATOMS: atom_id res chain seq x y z
N MET A 1 -12.53 10.90 10.69
CA MET A 1 -12.85 9.52 10.25
C MET A 1 -11.54 8.79 9.98
N LYS A 2 -11.30 7.64 10.65
CA LYS A 2 -9.99 6.98 10.71
C LYS A 2 -9.44 6.47 9.35
N TYR A 3 -10.30 6.29 8.34
CA TYR A 3 -9.94 5.65 7.06
C TYR A 3 -10.10 6.55 5.82
N ARG A 4 -10.49 7.83 5.98
CA ARG A 4 -10.70 8.75 4.84
C ARG A 4 -9.42 9.14 4.10
N GLY A 5 -8.26 8.99 4.72
CA GLY A 5 -6.98 9.41 4.15
C GLY A 5 -6.42 8.47 3.08
N TYR A 6 -7.13 7.36 2.76
CA TYR A 6 -6.64 6.33 1.85
C TYR A 6 -7.15 6.46 0.40
N GLY A 7 -7.88 7.52 0.06
CA GLY A 7 -8.41 7.72 -1.30
C GLY A 7 -9.58 6.81 -1.70
N LEU A 8 -10.02 5.93 -0.81
CA LEU A 8 -11.12 4.98 -1.05
C LEU A 8 -12.49 5.61 -0.85
N GLN A 9 -13.48 5.11 -1.59
CA GLN A 9 -14.86 5.58 -1.46
C GLN A 9 -15.46 5.10 -0.14
N LEU A 10 -16.26 5.96 0.51
CA LEU A 10 -16.90 5.62 1.79
C LEU A 10 -17.85 4.41 1.65
N SER A 11 -18.53 4.28 0.51
CA SER A 11 -19.40 3.16 0.18
C SER A 11 -18.67 1.82 0.19
N GLU A 12 -17.45 1.77 -0.31
CA GLU A 12 -16.61 0.57 -0.30
C GLU A 12 -16.23 0.18 1.13
N LEU A 13 -15.79 1.16 1.92
CA LEU A 13 -15.46 0.91 3.33
C LEU A 13 -16.65 0.40 4.14
N ILE A 14 -17.87 0.90 3.86
CA ILE A 14 -19.10 0.40 4.49
C ILE A 14 -19.39 -1.04 4.05
N SER A 15 -19.23 -1.34 2.76
CA SER A 15 -19.48 -2.67 2.20
C SER A 15 -18.55 -3.72 2.80
N GLU A 16 -17.27 -3.38 2.94
CA GLU A 16 -16.28 -4.22 3.63
C GLU A 16 -16.54 -4.34 5.13
N GLY A 17 -17.04 -3.28 5.75
CA GLY A 17 -17.52 -3.33 7.13
C GLY A 17 -18.68 -4.33 7.30
N ASN A 18 -19.60 -4.40 6.33
CA ASN A 18 -20.69 -5.38 6.35
C ASN A 18 -20.18 -6.81 6.18
N LEU A 19 -19.16 -7.04 5.34
CA LEU A 19 -18.51 -8.35 5.24
C LEU A 19 -17.88 -8.77 6.58
N GLY A 20 -17.16 -7.86 7.24
CA GLY A 20 -16.62 -8.11 8.58
C GLY A 20 -17.72 -8.38 9.63
N LEU A 21 -18.87 -7.72 9.53
CA LEU A 21 -20.01 -8.00 10.39
C LEU A 21 -20.54 -9.42 10.16
N ILE A 22 -20.76 -9.84 8.91
CA ILE A 22 -21.24 -11.19 8.58
C ILE A 22 -20.27 -12.25 9.13
N GLN A 23 -18.97 -12.10 8.88
CA GLN A 23 -17.93 -13.00 9.42
C GLN A 23 -17.96 -13.11 10.94
N SER A 24 -18.26 -12.00 11.63
CA SER A 24 -18.38 -12.00 13.08
C SER A 24 -19.59 -12.78 13.57
N LEU A 25 -20.73 -12.72 12.86
CA LEU A 25 -21.93 -13.46 13.24
C LEU A 25 -21.71 -14.97 13.10
N GLU A 26 -21.04 -15.42 12.03
CA GLU A 26 -20.76 -16.83 11.79
C GLU A 26 -19.88 -17.47 12.89
N ARG A 27 -19.02 -16.67 13.52
CA ARG A 27 -18.03 -17.13 14.51
C ARG A 27 -18.38 -16.76 15.94
N PHE A 28 -19.48 -16.04 16.15
CA PHE A 28 -19.89 -15.57 17.47
C PHE A 28 -20.52 -16.70 18.28
N ASP A 29 -20.08 -16.81 19.53
CA ASP A 29 -20.63 -17.76 20.50
C ASP A 29 -21.25 -16.99 21.69
N PRO A 30 -22.59 -16.94 21.78
CA PRO A 30 -23.29 -16.24 22.86
C PRO A 30 -23.00 -16.82 24.25
N SER A 31 -22.60 -18.09 24.35
CA SER A 31 -22.36 -18.75 25.64
C SER A 31 -21.15 -18.18 26.40
N LYS A 32 -20.25 -17.50 25.71
CA LYS A 32 -19.04 -16.88 26.28
C LYS A 32 -19.31 -15.59 27.06
N GLY A 33 -20.55 -15.08 27.06
CA GLY A 33 -20.96 -13.94 27.88
C GLY A 33 -20.50 -12.55 27.40
N PHE A 34 -19.87 -12.44 26.23
CA PHE A 34 -19.50 -11.16 25.63
C PHE A 34 -20.60 -10.62 24.71
N ARG A 35 -20.73 -9.29 24.63
CA ARG A 35 -21.68 -8.65 23.69
C ARG A 35 -21.21 -8.84 22.24
N LEU A 36 -22.13 -9.20 21.35
CA LEU A 36 -21.88 -9.29 19.91
C LEU A 36 -21.22 -8.02 19.36
N SER A 37 -21.68 -6.83 19.78
CA SER A 37 -21.12 -5.56 19.32
C SER A 37 -19.63 -5.40 19.62
N THR A 38 -19.16 -5.91 20.77
CA THR A 38 -17.74 -5.89 21.14
C THR A 38 -16.93 -6.86 20.29
N TYR A 39 -17.49 -8.05 20.01
CA TYR A 39 -16.84 -9.05 19.16
C TYR A 39 -16.77 -8.61 17.69
N ALA A 40 -17.90 -8.16 17.15
CA ALA A 40 -18.04 -7.72 15.76
C ALA A 40 -17.13 -6.53 15.42
N MET A 41 -16.88 -5.63 16.38
CA MET A 41 -15.99 -4.48 16.18
C MET A 41 -14.59 -4.88 15.69
N TRP A 42 -14.06 -6.02 16.17
CA TRP A 42 -12.75 -6.52 15.72
C TRP A 42 -12.78 -6.97 14.27
N TRP A 43 -13.78 -7.75 13.88
CA TRP A 43 -13.94 -8.24 12.51
C TRP A 43 -14.23 -7.13 11.51
N ILE A 44 -15.09 -6.18 11.87
CA ILE A 44 -15.37 -5.00 11.05
C ILE A 44 -14.07 -4.22 10.79
N ARG A 45 -13.27 -3.98 11.84
CA ARG A 45 -11.99 -3.28 11.70
C ARG A 45 -10.99 -4.06 10.85
N ALA A 46 -10.88 -5.36 11.08
CA ALA A 46 -9.97 -6.21 10.34
C ALA A 46 -10.32 -6.25 8.85
N SER A 47 -11.61 -6.44 8.50
CA SER A 47 -12.06 -6.46 7.10
C SER A 47 -11.75 -5.15 6.39
N ILE A 48 -12.06 -4.01 7.02
CA ILE A 48 -11.75 -2.69 6.45
C ILE A 48 -10.24 -2.49 6.27
N GLN A 49 -9.43 -2.85 7.27
CA GLN A 49 -7.97 -2.71 7.17
C GLN A 49 -7.38 -3.61 6.08
N GLU A 50 -7.89 -4.84 5.95
CA GLU A 50 -7.44 -5.75 4.91
C GLU A 50 -7.79 -5.23 3.52
N TYR A 51 -9.00 -4.68 3.34
CA TYR A 51 -9.38 -4.04 2.08
C TYR A 51 -8.47 -2.85 1.74
N ILE A 52 -8.22 -1.95 2.70
CA ILE A 52 -7.34 -0.79 2.48
C ILE A 52 -5.95 -1.23 2.01
N LEU A 53 -5.38 -2.28 2.63
CA LEU A 53 -4.06 -2.80 2.24
C LEU A 53 -4.06 -3.38 0.82
N HIS A 54 -5.14 -4.04 0.41
CA HIS A 54 -5.24 -4.65 -0.92
C HIS A 54 -5.55 -3.64 -2.03
N SER A 55 -6.28 -2.57 -1.71
CA SER A 55 -6.75 -1.60 -2.71
C SER A 55 -5.84 -0.37 -2.85
N TRP A 56 -4.78 -0.26 -2.04
CA TRP A 56 -3.88 0.91 -2.08
C TRP A 56 -2.96 0.93 -3.30
N SER A 57 -2.47 -0.24 -3.75
CA SER A 57 -1.60 -0.37 -4.92
C SER A 57 -1.90 -1.67 -5.67
N LEU A 58 -1.77 -1.62 -6.98
CA LEU A 58 -1.73 -2.76 -7.89
C LEU A 58 -0.61 -3.75 -7.49
N VAL A 59 0.51 -3.23 -7.00
CA VAL A 59 1.59 -4.04 -6.45
C VAL A 59 1.28 -4.33 -4.98
N LYS A 60 1.00 -5.60 -4.70
CA LYS A 60 0.65 -6.05 -3.36
C LYS A 60 1.73 -5.66 -2.34
N ILE A 61 1.34 -4.85 -1.36
CA ILE A 61 2.17 -4.57 -0.18
C ILE A 61 2.24 -5.85 0.67
N GLY A 62 3.44 -6.18 1.13
CA GLY A 62 3.66 -7.45 1.79
C GLY A 62 2.82 -7.60 3.06
N THR A 63 2.47 -8.85 3.35
CA THR A 63 1.47 -9.23 4.35
C THR A 63 2.03 -9.35 5.76
N THR A 64 3.29 -8.97 6.00
CA THR A 64 3.93 -9.15 7.31
C THR A 64 3.33 -8.21 8.35
N ALA A 65 3.37 -8.61 9.62
CA ALA A 65 2.88 -7.77 10.72
C ALA A 65 3.63 -6.43 10.79
N ALA A 66 4.94 -6.42 10.51
CA ALA A 66 5.77 -5.22 10.45
C ALA A 66 5.33 -4.28 9.33
N GLN A 67 5.13 -4.81 8.11
CA GLN A 67 4.66 -4.03 6.96
C GLN A 67 3.27 -3.46 7.17
N LYS A 68 2.31 -4.24 7.68
CA LYS A 68 0.97 -3.73 8.04
C LYS A 68 1.05 -2.63 9.10
N LYS A 69 1.90 -2.80 10.12
CA LYS A 69 2.10 -1.81 11.18
C LYS A 69 2.67 -0.50 10.61
N LEU A 70 3.67 -0.58 9.73
CA LEU A 70 4.25 0.57 9.06
C LEU A 70 3.23 1.26 8.15
N PHE A 71 2.52 0.53 7.31
CA PHE A 71 1.51 1.08 6.40
C PHE A 71 0.46 1.96 7.10
N PHE A 72 -0.07 1.51 8.24
CA PHE A 72 -1.10 2.26 8.97
C PHE A 72 -0.55 3.41 9.84
N ASN A 73 0.69 3.32 10.32
CA ASN A 73 1.20 4.25 11.34
C ASN A 73 2.30 5.19 10.84
N LEU A 74 3.02 4.86 9.78
CA LEU A 74 4.19 5.60 9.31
C LEU A 74 3.84 7.05 8.98
N ARG A 75 2.74 7.30 8.24
CA ARG A 75 2.29 8.67 7.91
C ARG A 75 1.95 9.49 9.15
N SER A 76 1.29 8.88 10.15
CA SER A 76 0.96 9.57 11.40
C SER A 76 2.21 9.87 12.23
N LEU A 77 3.21 9.00 12.20
CA LEU A 77 4.49 9.19 12.88
C LEU A 77 5.34 10.27 12.20
N LYS A 78 5.51 10.22 10.87
CA LYS A 78 6.15 11.27 10.07
C LYS A 78 5.58 12.65 10.37
N GLY A 79 4.24 12.76 10.44
CA GLY A 79 3.57 14.01 10.79
C GLY A 79 3.88 14.52 12.21
N LYS A 80 4.06 13.64 13.19
CA LYS A 80 4.46 14.03 14.56
C LYS A 80 5.92 14.49 14.61
N LEU A 81 6.78 13.87 13.80
CA LEU A 81 8.21 14.17 13.71
C LEU A 81 8.51 15.34 12.76
N LYS A 82 7.48 15.99 12.19
CA LYS A 82 7.58 17.06 11.18
C LYS A 82 8.39 16.65 9.93
N ALA A 83 8.56 15.36 9.71
CA ALA A 83 9.21 14.77 8.55
C ALA A 83 8.18 14.57 7.42
N LEU A 84 7.56 15.66 6.97
CA LEU A 84 6.50 15.62 5.96
C LEU A 84 7.04 15.51 4.53
N ASP A 85 8.35 15.51 4.35
CA ASP A 85 8.95 15.39 3.03
C ASP A 85 8.69 13.99 2.43
N ASP A 86 8.42 13.97 1.13
CA ASP A 86 8.12 12.75 0.36
C ASP A 86 9.40 12.06 -0.12
N GLY A 87 10.57 12.66 0.15
CA GLY A 87 11.88 12.07 -0.10
C GLY A 87 12.27 10.95 0.89
N ASP A 88 13.53 10.52 0.76
CA ASP A 88 14.13 9.56 1.67
C ASP A 88 14.22 10.14 3.09
N LEU A 89 13.90 9.31 4.08
CA LEU A 89 13.98 9.70 5.49
C LEU A 89 15.45 9.83 5.92
N PRO A 90 15.80 10.86 6.70
CA PRO A 90 17.14 10.95 7.29
C PRO A 90 17.37 9.76 8.23
N PRO A 91 18.61 9.25 8.33
CA PRO A 91 18.90 8.03 9.09
C PRO A 91 18.42 8.06 10.55
N GLU A 92 18.55 9.21 11.21
CA GLU A 92 18.11 9.39 12.61
C GLU A 92 16.60 9.12 12.80
N LEU A 93 15.78 9.54 11.83
CA LEU A 93 14.33 9.32 11.88
C LEU A 93 13.96 7.88 11.53
N VAL A 94 14.74 7.23 10.67
CA VAL A 94 14.56 5.81 10.35
C VAL A 94 14.75 4.98 11.63
N THR A 95 15.85 5.21 12.36
CA THR A 95 16.12 4.54 13.63
C THR A 95 15.03 4.82 14.66
N GLU A 96 14.60 6.07 14.83
CA GLU A 96 13.54 6.41 15.79
C GLU A 96 12.20 5.71 15.46
N ILE A 97 11.83 5.66 14.17
CA ILE A 97 10.60 4.99 13.72
C ILE A 97 10.70 3.48 13.89
N ALA A 98 11.85 2.89 13.56
CA ALA A 98 12.14 1.48 13.71
C ALA A 98 12.00 1.05 15.18
N ASP A 99 12.64 1.76 16.10
CA ASP A 99 12.56 1.50 17.55
C ASP A 99 11.13 1.63 18.08
N ARG A 100 10.41 2.67 17.64
CA ARG A 100 9.06 2.94 18.13
C ARG A 100 8.02 1.96 17.61
N LEU A 101 8.21 1.46 16.39
CA LEU A 101 7.30 0.49 15.78
C LEU A 101 7.77 -0.95 15.98
N ASP A 102 8.95 -1.19 16.54
CA ASP A 102 9.53 -2.52 16.71
C ASP A 102 9.58 -3.27 15.37
N VAL A 103 10.30 -2.67 14.41
CA VAL A 103 10.48 -3.15 13.03
C VAL A 103 11.91 -2.85 12.58
N ALA A 104 12.40 -3.55 11.55
CA ALA A 104 13.76 -3.32 11.08
C ALA A 104 13.86 -2.01 10.26
N GLU A 105 14.99 -1.31 10.35
CA GLU A 105 15.22 -0.03 9.66
C GLU A 105 15.05 -0.14 8.14
N ASN A 106 15.51 -1.25 7.54
CA ASN A 106 15.32 -1.52 6.12
C ASN A 106 13.83 -1.58 5.74
N GLU A 107 12.97 -2.17 6.58
CA GLU A 107 11.52 -2.20 6.33
C GLU A 107 10.90 -0.80 6.39
N VAL A 108 11.43 0.09 7.23
CA VAL A 108 10.99 1.50 7.30
C VAL A 108 11.34 2.24 6.01
N VAL A 109 12.58 2.10 5.53
CA VAL A 109 13.04 2.73 4.28
C VAL A 109 12.23 2.22 3.09
N ASP A 110 12.08 0.90 2.97
CA ASP A 110 11.33 0.27 1.90
C ASP A 110 9.85 0.71 1.92
N MET A 111 9.24 0.76 3.11
CA MET A 111 7.86 1.23 3.23
C MET A 111 7.72 2.73 2.92
N ASN A 112 8.66 3.58 3.33
CA ASN A 112 8.62 5.01 3.02
C ASN A 112 8.65 5.24 1.50
N ARG A 113 9.55 4.57 0.79
CA ARG A 113 9.65 4.64 -0.68
C ARG A 113 8.38 4.14 -1.36
N ARG A 114 7.81 3.03 -0.88
CA ARG A 114 6.53 2.49 -1.39
C ARG A 114 5.34 3.42 -1.15
N LEU A 115 5.28 4.11 -0.01
CA LEU A 115 4.19 5.05 0.27
C LEU A 115 4.35 6.38 -0.49
N ALA A 116 5.58 6.73 -0.90
CA ALA A 116 5.86 7.93 -1.69
C ALA A 116 5.48 7.76 -3.18
N GLY A 117 5.71 6.58 -3.76
CA GLY A 117 5.33 6.26 -5.14
C GLY A 117 3.99 5.53 -5.21
N HIS A 118 2.89 6.26 -5.44
CA HIS A 118 1.62 5.62 -5.80
C HIS A 118 1.65 5.13 -7.25
N ASP A 119 0.75 4.21 -7.62
CA ASP A 119 0.65 3.78 -9.01
C ASP A 119 0.14 4.94 -9.89
N HIS A 120 0.84 5.21 -10.99
CA HIS A 120 0.44 6.23 -11.95
C HIS A 120 -0.16 5.58 -13.20
N SER A 121 -1.21 6.19 -13.75
CA SER A 121 -1.75 5.80 -15.05
C SER A 121 -0.73 6.14 -16.13
N LEU A 122 -0.35 5.14 -16.93
CA LEU A 122 0.52 5.34 -18.09
C LEU A 122 -0.17 6.08 -19.24
N ASN A 123 -1.50 6.14 -19.20
CA ASN A 123 -2.31 6.86 -20.19
C ASN A 123 -2.54 8.32 -19.78
N ASN A 124 -1.99 8.77 -18.64
CA ASN A 124 -2.05 10.18 -18.31
C ASN A 124 -1.09 10.96 -19.22
N PRO A 125 -1.47 12.18 -19.65
CA PRO A 125 -0.54 13.06 -20.33
C PRO A 125 0.61 13.46 -19.42
N TYR A 126 1.78 13.76 -19.99
CA TYR A 126 2.94 14.27 -19.25
C TYR A 126 2.67 15.63 -18.58
N SER A 127 1.91 16.49 -19.25
CA SER A 127 1.59 17.86 -18.82
C SER A 127 0.24 18.28 -19.39
N ALA A 128 -0.38 19.32 -18.83
CA ALA A 128 -1.66 19.85 -19.33
C ALA A 128 -1.58 20.35 -20.78
N ASP A 129 -0.40 20.75 -21.24
CA ASP A 129 -0.16 21.26 -22.58
C ASP A 129 0.35 20.20 -23.57
N ASN A 130 0.63 18.98 -23.09
CA ASN A 130 1.15 17.88 -23.91
C ASN A 130 0.13 16.74 -23.94
N GLU A 131 -0.33 16.36 -25.14
CA GLU A 131 -1.24 15.23 -25.33
C GLU A 131 -0.51 13.87 -25.29
N ASP A 132 0.83 13.86 -25.31
CA ASP A 132 1.61 12.63 -25.21
C ASP A 132 1.43 11.97 -23.85
N GLU A 133 1.09 10.69 -23.89
CA GLU A 133 0.90 9.83 -22.73
C GLU A 133 2.24 9.27 -22.21
N TRP A 134 2.33 8.99 -20.90
CA TRP A 134 3.51 8.39 -20.27
C TRP A 134 3.98 7.10 -20.94
N ILE A 135 3.05 6.29 -21.47
CA ILE A 135 3.37 5.03 -22.14
C ILE A 135 4.27 5.20 -23.36
N ASN A 136 4.19 6.33 -24.06
CA ASN A 136 4.92 6.57 -25.30
C ASN A 136 6.41 6.86 -25.08
N GLY A 137 6.80 7.31 -23.88
CA GLY A 137 8.21 7.54 -23.52
C GLY A 137 8.89 6.33 -22.88
N ILE A 138 8.18 5.22 -22.67
CA ILE A 138 8.78 3.99 -22.13
C ILE A 138 9.50 3.28 -23.27
N GLN A 139 10.83 3.22 -23.17
CA GLN A 139 11.65 2.49 -24.12
C GLN A 139 11.51 0.98 -23.90
N ASP A 140 11.37 0.24 -25.00
CA ASP A 140 11.47 -1.21 -25.00
C ASP A 140 12.93 -1.63 -24.88
N GLU A 141 13.26 -2.40 -23.83
CA GLU A 141 14.61 -2.91 -23.57
C GLU A 141 14.94 -4.17 -24.39
N ARG A 142 13.97 -4.73 -25.12
CA ARG A 142 14.21 -5.89 -25.98
C ARG A 142 15.13 -5.53 -27.14
N ASP A 143 15.95 -6.49 -27.55
CA ASP A 143 16.79 -6.35 -28.73
C ASP A 143 15.95 -5.98 -29.96
N ASN A 144 16.46 -5.03 -30.74
CA ASN A 144 15.86 -4.71 -32.02
C ASN A 144 15.99 -5.92 -32.97
N HIS A 145 15.19 -5.90 -34.04
CA HIS A 145 15.16 -7.02 -34.99
C HIS A 145 16.53 -7.34 -35.61
N GLU A 146 17.39 -6.34 -35.77
CA GLU A 146 18.73 -6.49 -36.33
C GLU A 146 19.68 -7.21 -35.35
N ASN A 147 19.73 -6.78 -34.09
CA ASN A 147 20.53 -7.42 -33.04
C ASN A 147 20.07 -8.86 -32.77
N ALA A 148 18.76 -9.09 -32.75
CA ALA A 148 18.18 -10.41 -32.58
C ALA A 148 18.48 -11.36 -33.76
N PHE A 149 18.69 -10.82 -34.97
CA PHE A 149 19.12 -11.58 -36.14
C PHE A 149 20.61 -11.91 -36.06
N ILE A 150 21.46 -10.94 -35.71
CA ILE A 150 22.91 -11.11 -35.56
C ILE A 150 23.23 -12.17 -34.49
N GLN A 151 22.58 -12.12 -33.32
CA GLN A 151 22.74 -13.14 -32.27
C GLN A 151 22.31 -14.55 -32.73
N ARG A 152 21.35 -14.66 -33.65
CA ARG A 152 20.93 -15.94 -34.22
C ARG A 152 21.98 -16.50 -35.20
N GLU A 153 22.60 -15.65 -35.99
CA GLU A 153 23.70 -16.05 -36.89
C GLU A 153 25.00 -16.38 -36.16
N THR A 154 25.31 -15.71 -35.04
CA THR A 154 26.56 -15.95 -34.28
C THR A 154 26.51 -17.15 -33.33
N ASN A 155 25.32 -17.70 -33.04
CA ASN A 155 25.13 -18.88 -32.19
C ASN A 155 25.12 -20.21 -32.97
N TYR A 156 25.56 -20.21 -34.24
CA TYR A 156 25.79 -21.39 -35.08
C TYR A 156 27.28 -21.66 -35.30
#